data_AF-A0A371IT82-F1
#
_entry.id   AF-A0A371IT82-F1
#
_cell.length_a   1.000
_cell.length_b   1.000
_cell.length_c   1.000
_cell.angle_alpha   90.00
_cell.angle_beta   90.00
_cell.angle_gamma   90.00
#
_symmetry.space_group_name_H-M   'P 1'
#
loop_
_entity.id
_entity.type
_entity.pdbx_description
1 polymer ?
#
loop_
_entity_poly.entity_id
_entity_poly.type
_entity_poly.pdbx_seq_one_letter_code
_entity_poly.pdbx_strand_id
1 'polypeptide(L)'
;MKKQLEIDFSFGYVYDKSKLIVMYPVGTNEINEEDYEMEVEVAFLEDGIEVAFEEGDIIEANATMKPLEMFLMKPSKIIPFVISIKNSQTKEELNKLIKEFDEEYEIKNNYIKKGYEIKDVYDVFSNVEKYIPKENLETLNILKIDSSKFDIESLIKTTKENLDEVVESNLIPIKIEKSKITNRLFIKSENQETKDIYIPFAVDGSNCSKEIICASGENIQGDNLDFGDLEISNTMDAGYIIEKDEENLNIKISNFNYQTDNNNQIVQIVDYAGILKLKMIDFINKFVK
;
A
#
# COMPACT_ATOMS: atom_id res chain seq x y z
N MET A 1 10.25 -26.98 39.28
CA MET A 1 10.54 -25.98 38.24
C MET A 1 9.39 -25.00 38.25
N LYS A 2 9.66 -23.68 38.21
CA LYS A 2 8.59 -22.71 38.06
C LYS A 2 7.93 -22.93 36.70
N LYS A 3 6.59 -22.90 36.66
CA LYS A 3 5.85 -23.04 35.41
C LYS A 3 6.05 -21.76 34.61
N GLN A 4 6.39 -21.91 33.34
CA GLN A 4 6.67 -20.83 32.43
C GLN A 4 5.65 -20.87 31.29
N LEU A 5 5.23 -19.68 30.88
CA LEU A 5 4.34 -19.45 29.76
C LEU A 5 5.19 -19.05 28.55
N GLU A 6 4.85 -19.62 27.41
CA GLU A 6 5.36 -19.24 26.10
C GLU A 6 4.22 -18.50 25.38
N ILE A 7 4.44 -17.23 25.04
CA ILE A 7 3.43 -16.36 24.43
C ILE A 7 3.89 -16.05 23.01
N ASP A 8 3.10 -16.45 22.02
CA ASP A 8 3.38 -16.18 20.61
C ASP A 8 2.66 -14.91 20.15
N PHE A 9 3.39 -14.06 19.43
CA PHE A 9 2.89 -12.79 18.92
C PHE A 9 2.81 -12.76 17.41
N SER A 10 1.91 -11.92 16.91
CA SER A 10 1.76 -11.64 15.49
C SER A 10 1.37 -10.20 15.25
N PHE A 11 1.88 -9.62 14.16
CA PHE A 11 1.36 -8.38 13.61
C PHE A 11 0.17 -8.66 12.70
N GLY A 12 -0.96 -8.06 13.03
CA GLY A 12 -2.14 -8.01 12.18
C GLY A 12 -2.16 -6.74 11.35
N TYR A 13 -1.96 -6.90 10.04
CA TYR A 13 -2.03 -5.84 9.05
C TYR A 13 -3.48 -5.66 8.59
N VAL A 14 -4.06 -4.50 8.87
CA VAL A 14 -5.49 -4.23 8.64
C VAL A 14 -5.72 -3.65 7.24
N TYR A 15 -6.45 -4.38 6.40
CA TYR A 15 -6.86 -3.95 5.06
C TYR A 15 -8.37 -3.69 5.03
N ASP A 16 -8.77 -2.44 5.27
CA ASP A 16 -10.16 -2.05 5.50
C ASP A 16 -11.09 -2.33 4.31
N LYS A 17 -10.59 -2.13 3.09
CA LYS A 17 -11.35 -2.32 1.85
C LYS A 17 -11.65 -3.78 1.55
N SER A 18 -10.75 -4.66 1.99
CA SER A 18 -10.91 -6.12 1.88
C SER A 18 -11.64 -6.71 3.09
N LYS A 19 -11.90 -5.91 4.14
CA LYS A 19 -12.34 -6.39 5.45
C LYS A 19 -11.49 -7.59 5.90
N LEU A 20 -10.17 -7.40 5.89
CA LEU A 20 -9.19 -8.43 6.15
C LEU A 20 -8.14 -7.94 7.15
N ILE A 21 -7.73 -8.82 8.06
CA ILE A 21 -6.50 -8.68 8.84
C ILE A 21 -5.58 -9.84 8.46
N VAL A 22 -4.38 -9.51 8.00
CA VAL A 22 -3.36 -10.50 7.64
C VAL A 22 -2.36 -10.60 8.78
N MET A 23 -2.25 -11.79 9.34
CA MET A 23 -1.43 -12.11 10.51
C MET A 23 -0.05 -12.60 10.06
N TYR A 24 0.99 -11.86 10.43
CA TYR A 24 2.39 -12.24 10.27
C TYR A 24 3.00 -12.55 11.66
N PRO A 25 3.52 -13.76 11.92
CA PRO A 25 4.09 -14.11 13.22
C PRO A 25 5.44 -13.40 13.42
N VAL A 26 5.68 -12.86 14.63
CA VAL A 26 6.85 -11.98 14.89
C VAL A 26 7.70 -12.39 16.08
N GLY A 27 7.37 -13.51 16.72
CA GLY A 27 8.21 -14.07 17.76
C GLY A 27 7.42 -14.56 18.96
N THR A 28 8.18 -14.90 19.99
CA THR A 28 7.68 -15.59 21.17
C THR A 28 8.40 -15.04 22.40
N ASN A 29 7.66 -14.81 23.48
CA ASN A 29 8.22 -14.45 24.79
C ASN A 29 8.03 -15.60 25.79
N GLU A 30 8.98 -15.77 26.70
CA GLU A 30 8.88 -16.71 27.82
C GLU A 30 8.84 -15.96 29.15
N ILE A 31 7.76 -16.15 29.91
CA ILE A 31 7.54 -15.50 31.21
C ILE A 31 7.21 -16.53 32.28
N ASN A 32 7.62 -16.31 33.54
CA ASN A 32 7.16 -17.18 34.62
C ASN A 32 5.67 -16.94 34.86
N GLU A 33 4.89 -17.99 35.06
CA GLU A 33 3.44 -17.87 35.30
C GLU A 33 3.12 -17.03 36.56
N GLU A 34 4.02 -17.02 37.55
CA GLU A 34 3.88 -16.18 38.75
C GLU A 34 4.07 -14.68 38.48
N ASP A 35 4.79 -14.33 37.41
CA ASP A 35 5.10 -12.95 37.04
C ASP A 35 4.19 -12.45 35.90
N TYR A 36 3.29 -13.30 35.38
CA TYR A 36 2.39 -12.97 34.28
C TYR A 36 1.18 -12.17 34.78
N GLU A 37 1.09 -10.92 34.32
CA GLU A 37 -0.05 -10.04 34.55
C GLU A 37 -0.67 -9.65 33.20
N MET A 38 -1.86 -10.21 32.89
CA MET A 38 -2.54 -10.01 31.61
C MET A 38 -2.78 -8.53 31.29
N GLU A 39 -3.19 -7.75 32.30
CA GLU A 39 -3.46 -6.31 32.17
C GLU A 39 -2.20 -5.53 31.74
N VAL A 40 -1.02 -5.96 32.22
CA VAL A 40 0.26 -5.35 31.85
C VAL A 40 0.64 -5.68 30.41
N GLU A 41 0.45 -6.94 29.99
CA GLU A 41 0.69 -7.36 28.61
C GLU A 41 -0.24 -6.64 27.63
N VAL A 42 -1.53 -6.51 27.98
CA VAL A 42 -2.51 -5.75 27.19
C VAL A 42 -2.09 -4.29 27.04
N ALA A 43 -1.76 -3.62 28.15
CA ALA A 43 -1.34 -2.22 28.11
C ALA A 43 -0.10 -2.01 27.23
N PHE A 44 0.86 -2.94 27.26
CA PHE A 44 2.06 -2.88 26.43
C PHE A 44 1.74 -3.03 24.93
N LEU A 45 0.80 -3.91 24.57
CA LEU A 45 0.36 -4.06 23.18
C LEU A 45 -0.47 -2.87 22.68
N GLU A 46 -1.24 -2.24 23.56
CA GLU A 46 -2.04 -1.04 23.25
C GLU A 46 -1.18 0.17 22.88
N ASP A 47 0.03 0.27 23.44
CA ASP A 47 1.00 1.33 23.14
C ASP A 47 1.54 1.25 21.69
N GLY A 48 1.31 0.14 20.98
CA GLY A 48 1.64 -0.03 19.57
C GLY A 48 2.89 -0.88 19.33
N ILE A 49 3.10 -1.27 18.07
CA ILE A 49 4.17 -2.21 17.72
C ILE A 49 5.56 -1.62 17.93
N GLU A 50 5.71 -0.31 17.78
CA GLU A 50 6.98 0.42 17.89
C GLU A 50 7.49 0.50 19.33
N VAL A 51 6.57 0.39 20.30
CA VAL A 51 6.90 0.30 21.73
C VAL A 51 7.05 -1.16 22.14
N ALA A 52 6.21 -2.03 21.59
CA ALA A 52 6.10 -3.40 22.04
C ALA A 52 7.16 -4.37 21.46
N PHE A 53 7.76 -4.05 20.32
CA PHE A 53 8.62 -4.97 19.57
C PHE A 53 9.92 -4.32 19.12
N GLU A 54 10.92 -5.16 18.80
CA GLU A 54 12.18 -4.69 18.28
C GLU A 54 12.02 -4.11 16.86
N GLU A 55 12.77 -3.04 16.57
CA GLU A 55 12.73 -2.39 15.25
C GLU A 55 13.04 -3.37 14.10
N GLY A 56 13.92 -4.35 14.35
CA GLY A 56 14.27 -5.39 13.38
C GLY A 56 13.08 -6.25 12.95
N ASP A 57 12.26 -6.69 13.91
CA ASP A 57 11.07 -7.51 13.64
C ASP A 57 10.03 -6.73 12.83
N ILE A 58 9.87 -5.43 13.14
CA ILE A 58 8.98 -4.52 12.42
C ILE A 58 9.45 -4.34 10.97
N ILE A 59 10.75 -4.12 10.75
CA ILE A 59 11.32 -3.98 9.41
C ILE A 59 11.13 -5.26 8.59
N GLU A 60 11.41 -6.43 9.17
CA GLU A 60 11.27 -7.73 8.48
C GLU A 60 9.81 -8.03 8.13
N ALA A 61 8.89 -7.84 9.08
CA ALA A 61 7.46 -8.05 8.86
C ALA A 61 6.93 -7.10 7.77
N ASN A 62 7.28 -5.81 7.83
CA ASN A 62 6.86 -4.83 6.82
C ASN A 62 7.40 -5.15 5.44
N ALA A 63 8.67 -5.56 5.33
CA ALA A 63 9.26 -5.98 4.05
C ALA A 63 8.55 -7.21 3.48
N THR A 64 8.20 -8.18 4.32
CA THR A 64 7.49 -9.39 3.91
C THR A 64 6.06 -9.10 3.46
N MET A 65 5.38 -8.15 4.11
CA MET A 65 3.99 -7.79 3.81
C MET A 65 3.85 -6.84 2.63
N LYS A 66 4.92 -6.09 2.30
CA LYS A 66 4.95 -5.09 1.23
C LYS A 66 4.34 -5.56 -0.10
N PRO A 67 4.60 -6.78 -0.61
CA PRO A 67 4.04 -7.23 -1.88
C PRO A 67 2.50 -7.31 -1.90
N LEU A 68 1.84 -7.48 -0.75
CA LEU A 68 0.38 -7.51 -0.68
C LEU A 68 -0.25 -6.15 -0.98
N GLU A 69 0.47 -5.04 -0.78
CA GLU A 69 -0.06 -3.69 -1.04
C GLU A 69 -0.43 -3.46 -2.51
N MET A 70 0.21 -4.20 -3.42
CA MET A 70 -0.14 -4.18 -4.85
C MET A 70 -1.59 -4.65 -5.12
N PHE A 71 -2.10 -5.54 -4.28
CA PHE A 71 -3.41 -6.18 -4.45
C PHE A 71 -4.45 -5.68 -3.46
N LEU A 72 -4.02 -5.44 -2.21
CA LEU A 72 -4.89 -5.13 -1.07
C LEU A 72 -4.82 -3.65 -0.65
N MET A 73 -3.96 -2.85 -1.28
CA MET A 73 -3.58 -1.49 -0.89
C MET A 73 -2.75 -1.43 0.39
N LYS A 74 -2.27 -0.24 0.78
CA LYS A 74 -1.56 -0.07 2.05
C LYS A 74 -2.46 -0.46 3.23
N PRO A 75 -1.93 -1.18 4.23
CA PRO A 75 -2.65 -1.44 5.46
C PRO A 75 -2.96 -0.11 6.16
N SER A 76 -4.17 0.04 6.70
CA SER A 76 -4.56 1.26 7.42
C SER A 76 -3.98 1.34 8.83
N LYS A 77 -3.66 0.17 9.40
CA LYS A 77 -3.03 0.04 10.71
C LYS A 77 -2.33 -1.32 10.81
N ILE A 78 -1.29 -1.38 11.63
CA ILE A 78 -0.68 -2.63 12.09
C ILE A 78 -0.97 -2.74 13.59
N ILE A 79 -1.46 -3.90 14.03
CA ILE A 79 -1.89 -4.11 15.41
C ILE A 79 -1.23 -5.39 15.93
N PRO A 80 -0.62 -5.40 17.12
CA PRO A 80 -0.08 -6.63 17.68
C PRO A 80 -1.19 -7.51 18.24
N PHE A 81 -1.01 -8.82 18.15
CA PHE A 81 -1.90 -9.85 18.67
C PHE A 81 -1.10 -10.90 19.43
N VAL A 82 -1.71 -11.47 20.46
CA VAL A 82 -1.33 -12.77 21.01
C VAL A 82 -2.08 -13.85 20.24
N ILE A 83 -1.34 -14.76 19.59
CA ILE A 83 -1.93 -15.85 18.80
C ILE A 83 -1.99 -17.15 19.57
N SER A 84 -1.09 -17.36 20.53
CA SER A 84 -1.12 -18.53 21.39
C SER A 84 -0.44 -18.24 22.73
N ILE A 85 -0.90 -18.93 23.78
CA ILE A 85 -0.23 -18.98 25.08
C ILE A 85 -0.11 -20.44 25.46
N LYS A 86 1.11 -20.91 25.70
CA LYS A 86 1.42 -22.33 25.95
C LYS A 86 2.20 -22.49 27.25
N ASN A 87 2.19 -23.70 27.79
CA ASN A 87 3.20 -24.09 28.77
C ASN A 87 4.55 -24.28 28.05
N SER A 88 5.60 -23.57 28.48
CA SER A 88 6.89 -23.61 27.78
C SER A 88 7.55 -24.99 27.77
N GLN A 89 7.25 -25.84 28.76
CA GLN A 89 7.83 -27.18 28.90
C GLN A 89 7.05 -28.24 28.13
N THR A 90 5.73 -28.25 28.28
CA THR A 90 4.87 -29.28 27.66
C THR A 90 4.41 -28.89 26.25
N LYS A 91 4.55 -27.62 25.88
CA LYS A 91 4.00 -26.99 24.67
C LYS A 91 2.47 -27.12 24.55
N GLU A 92 1.80 -27.43 25.66
CA GLU A 92 0.34 -27.51 25.73
C GLU A 92 -0.27 -26.11 25.69
N GLU A 93 -1.23 -25.90 24.78
CA GLU A 93 -1.91 -24.62 24.58
C GLU A 93 -2.94 -24.35 25.69
N LEU A 94 -2.83 -23.19 26.32
CA LEU A 94 -3.65 -22.74 27.43
C LEU A 94 -4.84 -21.92 26.89
N ASN A 95 -5.74 -22.60 26.16
CA ASN A 95 -6.90 -21.99 25.49
C ASN A 95 -7.77 -21.09 26.37
N LYS A 96 -7.88 -21.42 27.67
CA LYS A 96 -8.63 -20.59 28.61
C LYS A 96 -7.99 -19.20 28.77
N LEU A 97 -6.66 -19.15 28.88
CA LEU A 97 -5.92 -17.91 29.07
C LEU A 97 -5.92 -17.05 27.80
N ILE A 98 -5.82 -17.68 26.63
CA ILE A 98 -5.98 -16.99 25.33
C ILE A 98 -7.37 -16.35 25.22
N LYS A 99 -8.42 -17.06 25.64
CA LYS A 99 -9.79 -16.54 25.62
C LYS A 99 -9.97 -15.35 26.56
N GLU A 100 -9.42 -15.43 27.77
CA GLU A 100 -9.43 -14.33 28.73
C GLU A 100 -8.65 -13.12 28.18
N PHE A 101 -7.50 -13.34 27.53
CA PHE A 101 -6.74 -12.28 26.86
C PHE A 101 -7.53 -11.61 25.73
N ASP A 102 -8.16 -12.40 24.85
CA ASP A 102 -9.01 -11.88 23.76
C ASP A 102 -10.24 -11.10 24.28
N GLU A 103 -10.73 -11.45 25.47
CA GLU A 103 -11.81 -10.74 26.16
C GLU A 103 -11.33 -9.41 26.75
N GLU A 104 -10.13 -9.36 27.34
CA GLU A 104 -9.56 -8.14 27.92
C GLU A 104 -9.08 -7.16 26.84
N TYR A 105 -8.33 -7.64 25.83
CA TYR A 105 -7.79 -6.79 24.77
C TYR A 105 -8.86 -6.33 23.77
N GLU A 106 -9.95 -7.10 23.62
CA GLU A 106 -11.12 -6.88 22.75
C GLU A 106 -10.87 -6.66 21.23
N ILE A 107 -9.65 -6.38 20.78
CA ILE A 107 -9.31 -6.00 19.41
C ILE A 107 -9.84 -7.01 18.39
N LYS A 108 -9.47 -8.28 18.57
CA LYS A 108 -9.85 -9.38 17.68
C LYS A 108 -11.37 -9.49 17.57
N ASN A 109 -12.05 -9.49 18.71
CA ASN A 109 -13.50 -9.58 18.79
C ASN A 109 -14.18 -8.39 18.11
N ASN A 110 -13.62 -7.19 18.25
CA ASN A 110 -14.15 -5.98 17.64
C ASN A 110 -14.04 -5.99 16.11
N TYR A 111 -12.94 -6.48 15.54
CA TYR A 111 -12.80 -6.63 14.10
C TYR A 111 -13.69 -7.73 13.52
N ILE A 112 -13.82 -8.87 14.20
CA ILE A 112 -14.75 -9.93 13.80
C ILE A 112 -16.19 -9.40 13.78
N LYS A 113 -16.62 -8.65 14.80
CA LYS A 113 -17.95 -8.00 14.84
C LYS A 113 -18.16 -7.02 13.69
N LYS A 114 -17.10 -6.35 13.23
CA LYS A 114 -17.12 -5.44 12.06
C LYS A 114 -17.05 -6.20 10.71
N GLY A 115 -17.05 -7.53 10.73
CA GLY A 115 -17.07 -8.39 9.55
C GLY A 115 -15.70 -8.64 8.92
N TYR A 116 -14.60 -8.44 9.66
CA TYR A 116 -13.27 -8.71 9.14
C TYR A 116 -12.95 -10.20 9.21
N GLU A 117 -12.38 -10.74 8.13
CA GLU A 117 -11.68 -12.02 8.16
C GLU A 117 -10.28 -11.82 8.77
N ILE A 118 -9.83 -12.75 9.62
CA ILE A 118 -8.46 -12.76 10.16
C ILE A 118 -7.79 -14.02 9.63
N LYS A 119 -6.68 -13.85 8.92
CA LYS A 119 -6.02 -14.92 8.16
C LYS A 119 -4.51 -14.87 8.32
N ASP A 120 -3.86 -16.03 8.27
CA ASP A 120 -2.41 -16.08 8.24
C ASP A 120 -1.89 -15.58 6.88
N VAL A 121 -0.67 -15.04 6.91
CA VAL A 121 0.01 -14.50 5.74
C VAL A 121 0.12 -15.49 4.58
N TYR A 122 0.32 -16.78 4.85
CA TYR A 122 0.51 -17.79 3.80
C TYR A 122 -0.81 -18.15 3.09
N ASP A 123 -1.93 -18.23 3.82
CA ASP A 123 -3.27 -18.39 3.23
C ASP A 123 -3.60 -17.23 2.30
N VAL A 124 -3.25 -16.00 2.72
CA VAL A 124 -3.53 -14.80 1.95
C VAL A 124 -2.67 -14.73 0.70
N PHE A 125 -1.36 -14.99 0.78
CA PHE A 125 -0.50 -15.05 -0.41
C PHE A 125 -0.96 -16.12 -1.40
N SER A 126 -1.38 -17.28 -0.90
CA SER A 126 -1.86 -18.39 -1.75
C SER A 126 -3.21 -18.10 -2.41
N ASN A 127 -4.02 -17.21 -1.83
CA ASN A 127 -5.39 -16.95 -2.25
C ASN A 127 -5.68 -15.44 -2.43
N VAL A 128 -4.68 -14.64 -2.80
CA VAL A 128 -4.77 -13.16 -2.78
C VAL A 128 -5.95 -12.64 -3.61
N GLU A 129 -6.26 -13.29 -4.72
CA GLU A 129 -7.39 -12.95 -5.60
C GLU A 129 -8.74 -12.92 -4.87
N LYS A 130 -8.94 -13.76 -3.85
CA LYS A 130 -10.17 -13.78 -3.03
C LYS A 130 -10.37 -12.47 -2.28
N TYR A 131 -9.27 -11.83 -1.88
CA TYR A 131 -9.27 -10.70 -0.97
C TYR A 131 -9.11 -9.35 -1.69
N ILE A 132 -8.92 -9.33 -3.01
CA ILE A 132 -8.83 -8.10 -3.79
C ILE A 132 -10.13 -7.28 -3.62
N PRO A 133 -10.03 -6.00 -3.20
CA PRO A 133 -11.20 -5.14 -3.07
C PRO A 133 -12.01 -5.02 -4.36
N LYS A 134 -13.32 -5.23 -4.26
CA LYS A 134 -14.28 -4.99 -5.36
C LYS A 134 -14.83 -3.58 -5.24
N GLU A 135 -14.19 -2.63 -5.91
CA GLU A 135 -14.49 -1.21 -5.76
C GLU A 135 -14.90 -0.54 -7.08
N ASN A 136 -15.74 0.49 -6.99
CA ASN A 136 -15.97 1.41 -8.09
C ASN A 136 -14.88 2.49 -8.10
N LEU A 137 -13.94 2.36 -9.03
CA LEU A 137 -12.80 3.27 -9.17
C LEU A 137 -13.17 4.60 -9.87
N GLU A 138 -14.40 4.80 -10.34
CA GLU A 138 -14.83 6.08 -10.92
C GLU A 138 -14.71 7.23 -9.91
N THR A 139 -14.87 6.95 -8.63
CA THR A 139 -14.72 7.93 -7.53
C THR A 139 -13.29 8.46 -7.39
N LEU A 140 -12.31 7.76 -7.96
CA LEU A 140 -10.90 8.13 -7.95
C LEU A 140 -10.49 8.96 -9.17
N ASN A 141 -11.42 9.21 -10.11
CA ASN A 141 -11.16 10.13 -11.21
C ASN A 141 -10.93 11.54 -10.67
N ILE A 142 -9.73 12.07 -10.91
CA ILE A 142 -9.42 13.47 -10.62
C ILE A 142 -9.96 14.40 -11.72
N LEU A 143 -10.16 13.86 -12.92
CA LEU A 143 -10.83 14.51 -14.04
C LEU A 143 -11.52 13.45 -14.91
N LYS A 144 -12.80 13.67 -15.22
CA LYS A 144 -13.55 12.94 -16.25
C LYS A 144 -14.05 13.96 -17.27
N ILE A 145 -13.57 13.87 -18.50
CA ILE A 145 -13.80 14.90 -19.51
C ILE A 145 -13.94 14.30 -20.91
N ASP A 146 -14.78 14.90 -21.75
CA ASP A 146 -14.86 14.59 -23.17
C ASP A 146 -13.47 14.74 -23.82
N SER A 147 -13.04 13.70 -24.53
CA SER A 147 -11.72 13.63 -25.16
C SER A 147 -11.45 14.76 -26.16
N SER A 148 -12.49 15.33 -26.78
CA SER A 148 -12.36 16.49 -27.67
C SER A 148 -11.99 17.78 -26.94
N LYS A 149 -12.35 17.88 -25.64
CA LYS A 149 -12.15 19.05 -24.78
C LYS A 149 -10.84 19.01 -23.98
N PHE A 150 -10.01 17.99 -24.20
CA PHE A 150 -8.72 17.86 -23.53
C PHE A 150 -7.59 17.84 -24.55
N ASP A 151 -6.51 18.57 -24.27
CA ASP A 151 -5.32 18.63 -25.12
C ASP A 151 -4.22 17.69 -24.63
N ILE A 152 -4.38 16.40 -24.97
CA ILE A 152 -3.44 15.34 -24.58
C ILE A 152 -2.05 15.50 -25.21
N GLU A 153 -1.98 16.10 -26.40
CA GLU A 153 -0.70 16.32 -27.09
C GLU A 153 0.13 17.38 -26.38
N SER A 154 -0.51 18.49 -25.97
CA SER A 154 0.16 19.52 -25.16
C SER A 154 0.57 18.98 -23.79
N LEU A 155 -0.26 18.15 -23.14
CA LEU A 155 0.12 17.48 -21.88
C LEU A 155 1.41 16.67 -22.04
N ILE A 156 1.44 15.76 -23.02
CA ILE A 156 2.61 14.90 -23.28
C ILE A 156 3.84 15.76 -23.58
N LYS A 157 3.69 16.79 -24.42
CA LYS A 157 4.79 17.68 -24.80
C LYS A 157 5.37 18.41 -23.58
N THR A 158 4.51 19.06 -22.79
CA THR A 158 4.94 19.79 -21.59
C THR A 158 5.57 18.85 -20.55
N THR A 159 5.04 17.65 -20.36
CA THR A 159 5.66 16.66 -19.46
C THR A 159 7.06 16.27 -19.94
N LYS A 160 7.26 16.04 -21.26
CA LYS A 160 8.59 15.74 -21.81
C LYS A 160 9.56 16.88 -21.60
N GLU A 161 9.14 18.11 -21.89
CA GLU A 161 9.99 19.29 -21.76
C GLU A 161 10.43 19.56 -20.32
N ASN A 162 9.56 19.28 -19.33
CA ASN A 162 9.86 19.57 -17.93
C ASN A 162 10.55 18.43 -17.18
N LEU A 163 10.56 17.21 -17.73
CA LEU A 163 11.19 16.02 -17.13
C LEU A 163 12.38 15.49 -17.95
N ASP A 164 12.85 16.21 -18.97
CA ASP A 164 13.88 15.74 -19.90
C ASP A 164 15.23 15.41 -19.25
N GLU A 165 15.58 16.08 -18.15
CA GLU A 165 16.80 15.81 -17.39
C GLU A 165 16.74 14.52 -16.55
N VAL A 166 15.53 14.00 -16.27
CA VAL A 166 15.32 12.90 -15.32
C VAL A 166 14.57 11.70 -15.87
N VAL A 167 13.82 11.87 -16.97
CA VAL A 167 13.08 10.80 -17.63
C VAL A 167 13.36 10.83 -19.12
N GLU A 168 13.72 9.66 -19.68
CA GLU A 168 13.91 9.55 -21.12
C GLU A 168 12.59 9.85 -21.87
N SER A 169 12.65 10.73 -22.87
CA SER A 169 11.46 11.20 -23.61
C SER A 169 10.68 10.10 -24.35
N ASN A 170 11.29 8.94 -24.61
CA ASN A 170 10.66 7.76 -25.20
C ASN A 170 9.78 7.00 -24.19
N LEU A 171 9.96 7.23 -22.89
CA LEU A 171 9.15 6.69 -21.80
C LEU A 171 7.93 7.58 -21.50
N ILE A 172 7.63 8.58 -22.33
CA ILE A 172 6.49 9.47 -22.16
C ILE A 172 5.71 9.55 -23.50
N PRO A 173 4.41 9.22 -23.54
CA PRO A 173 3.68 8.42 -22.56
C PRO A 173 4.08 6.94 -22.62
N ILE A 174 3.83 6.20 -21.54
CA ILE A 174 3.93 4.73 -21.54
C ILE A 174 2.59 4.14 -21.93
N LYS A 175 2.59 3.18 -22.85
CA LYS A 175 1.41 2.40 -23.22
C LYS A 175 1.13 1.35 -22.16
N ILE A 176 -0.13 1.26 -21.72
CA ILE A 176 -0.52 0.35 -20.63
C ILE A 176 -1.78 -0.43 -20.98
N GLU A 177 -1.94 -1.60 -20.36
CA GLU A 177 -3.12 -2.44 -20.48
C GLU A 177 -3.64 -2.81 -19.09
N LYS A 178 -4.96 -2.76 -18.94
CA LYS A 178 -5.61 -3.10 -17.69
C LYS A 178 -5.41 -4.58 -17.34
N SER A 179 -5.02 -4.83 -16.09
CA SER A 179 -4.87 -6.18 -15.58
C SER A 179 -6.20 -6.92 -15.57
N LYS A 180 -6.16 -8.22 -15.85
CA LYS A 180 -7.33 -9.11 -15.73
C LYS A 180 -7.63 -9.50 -14.29
N ILE A 181 -6.67 -9.29 -13.38
CA ILE A 181 -6.75 -9.69 -11.97
C ILE A 181 -7.50 -8.64 -11.17
N THR A 182 -7.23 -7.35 -11.41
CA THR A 182 -7.85 -6.23 -10.69
C THR A 182 -7.94 -4.99 -11.56
N ASN A 183 -8.98 -4.20 -11.33
CA ASN A 183 -9.20 -2.93 -12.02
C ASN A 183 -8.22 -1.83 -11.58
N ARG A 184 -7.45 -2.05 -10.50
CA ARG A 184 -6.47 -1.10 -9.96
C ARG A 184 -5.10 -1.17 -10.64
N LEU A 185 -4.80 -2.29 -11.31
CA LEU A 185 -3.48 -2.54 -11.87
C LEU A 185 -3.52 -2.48 -13.39
N PHE A 186 -2.47 -1.93 -13.96
CA PHE A 186 -2.17 -1.95 -15.37
C PHE A 186 -0.74 -2.45 -15.54
N ILE A 187 -0.45 -3.05 -16.68
CA ILE A 187 0.88 -3.52 -17.04
C ILE A 187 1.29 -2.72 -18.27
N LYS A 188 2.56 -2.32 -18.35
CA LYS A 188 3.11 -1.75 -19.58
C LYS A 188 2.86 -2.71 -20.74
N SER A 189 2.33 -2.16 -21.83
CA SER A 189 2.01 -2.93 -23.02
C SER A 189 2.93 -2.57 -24.18
N GLU A 190 3.37 -3.59 -24.88
CA GLU A 190 4.02 -3.48 -26.19
C GLU A 190 3.00 -3.35 -27.33
N ASN A 191 1.71 -3.57 -27.04
CA ASN A 191 0.63 -3.41 -28.01
C ASN A 191 0.37 -1.94 -28.31
N GLN A 192 0.67 -1.53 -29.54
CA GLN A 192 0.48 -0.16 -30.00
C GLN A 192 -1.00 0.25 -30.09
N GLU A 193 -1.93 -0.71 -30.09
CA GLU A 193 -3.37 -0.45 -30.19
C GLU A 193 -4.01 -0.02 -28.87
N THR A 194 -3.31 -0.18 -27.73
CA THR A 194 -3.87 0.29 -26.46
C THR A 194 -4.03 1.81 -26.47
N LYS A 195 -5.23 2.23 -26.03
CA LYS A 195 -5.59 3.65 -25.89
C LYS A 195 -5.21 4.20 -24.53
N ASP A 196 -5.03 3.32 -23.54
CA ASP A 196 -4.71 3.69 -22.18
C ASP A 196 -3.22 4.00 -22.08
N ILE A 197 -2.92 5.08 -21.37
CA ILE A 197 -1.55 5.55 -21.21
C ILE A 197 -1.26 5.92 -19.77
N TYR A 198 0.01 5.78 -19.40
CA TYR A 198 0.59 6.38 -18.22
C TYR A 198 1.43 7.60 -18.62
N ILE A 199 1.30 8.69 -17.86
CA ILE A 199 2.12 9.89 -17.99
C ILE A 199 2.71 10.23 -16.62
N PRO A 200 4.05 10.25 -16.46
CA PRO A 200 4.67 10.62 -15.19
C PRO A 200 4.35 12.08 -14.85
N PHE A 201 4.21 12.35 -13.56
CA PHE A 201 4.07 13.70 -13.03
C PHE A 201 5.20 14.04 -12.08
N ALA A 202 5.53 13.18 -11.13
CA ALA A 202 6.51 13.44 -10.10
C ALA A 202 7.49 12.27 -10.03
N VAL A 203 8.77 12.59 -10.15
CA VAL A 203 9.87 11.63 -10.29
C VAL A 203 11.02 12.00 -9.36
N ASP A 204 11.84 11.01 -8.99
CA ASP A 204 13.02 11.25 -8.16
C ASP A 204 14.11 12.01 -8.93
N GLY A 205 14.58 13.13 -8.36
CA GLY A 205 15.59 14.01 -8.97
C GLY A 205 17.02 13.49 -8.91
N SER A 206 17.26 12.36 -8.24
CA SER A 206 18.50 11.55 -8.21
C SER A 206 19.85 12.26 -7.92
N ASN A 207 19.89 13.53 -7.50
CA ASN A 207 21.13 14.28 -7.23
C ASN A 207 21.37 14.59 -5.72
N CYS A 208 21.39 13.56 -4.87
CA CYS A 208 21.76 13.61 -3.44
C CYS A 208 20.87 14.47 -2.51
N SER A 209 19.99 15.30 -3.04
CA SER A 209 18.89 15.90 -2.30
C SER A 209 17.61 15.10 -2.60
N LYS A 210 16.78 14.85 -1.59
CA LYS A 210 15.45 14.22 -1.75
C LYS A 210 14.51 15.19 -2.47
N GLU A 211 14.85 15.52 -3.70
CA GLU A 211 14.15 16.46 -4.55
C GLU A 211 13.24 15.68 -5.50
N ILE A 212 11.96 16.00 -5.46
CA ILE A 212 10.97 15.45 -6.39
C ILE A 212 10.75 16.47 -7.50
N ILE A 213 11.07 16.09 -8.73
CA ILE A 213 10.89 16.94 -9.91
C ILE A 213 9.51 16.68 -10.49
N CYS A 214 8.72 17.74 -10.67
CA CYS A 214 7.36 17.63 -11.19
C CYS A 214 7.26 18.10 -12.64
N ALA A 215 6.37 17.46 -13.42
CA ALA A 215 6.03 17.82 -14.79
C ALA A 215 5.39 19.22 -14.91
N SER A 216 5.01 19.83 -13.79
CA SER A 216 4.62 21.24 -13.72
C SER A 216 5.80 22.21 -13.88
N GLY A 217 7.04 21.72 -13.80
CA GLY A 217 8.28 22.51 -13.70
C GLY A 217 8.62 22.94 -12.28
N GLU A 218 7.84 22.52 -11.29
CA GLU A 218 8.11 22.79 -9.87
C GLU A 218 8.90 21.63 -9.25
N ASN A 219 9.85 21.96 -8.38
CA ASN A 219 10.53 20.97 -7.57
C ASN A 219 9.99 21.00 -6.14
N ILE A 220 9.81 19.82 -5.55
CA ILE A 220 9.37 19.66 -4.18
C ILE A 220 10.55 19.13 -3.37
N GLN A 221 10.91 19.90 -2.34
CA GLN A 221 11.94 19.54 -1.38
C GLN A 221 11.40 19.76 0.02
N GLY A 222 11.74 18.85 0.94
CA GLY A 222 11.36 18.96 2.33
C GLY A 222 11.47 17.62 3.05
N ASP A 223 11.73 17.70 4.35
CA ASP A 223 11.62 16.54 5.23
C ASP A 223 10.14 16.32 5.58
N ASN A 224 9.74 15.06 5.77
CA ASN A 224 8.40 14.67 6.21
C ASN A 224 7.24 15.15 5.31
N LEU A 225 7.41 15.11 4.00
CA LEU A 225 6.34 15.37 3.05
C LEU A 225 5.33 14.21 3.04
N ASP A 226 4.05 14.53 3.19
CA ASP A 226 2.97 13.55 3.08
C ASP A 226 2.59 13.36 1.60
N PHE A 227 3.04 12.25 1.03
CA PHE A 227 2.65 11.79 -0.31
C PHE A 227 1.48 10.80 -0.29
N GLY A 228 0.99 10.44 0.90
CA GLY A 228 -0.04 9.43 1.08
C GLY A 228 0.39 8.04 0.66
N ASP A 229 -0.40 7.44 -0.22
CA ASP A 229 -0.13 6.12 -0.78
C ASP A 229 0.95 6.14 -1.86
N LEU A 230 1.30 7.33 -2.38
CA LEU A 230 2.30 7.46 -3.42
C LEU A 230 3.71 7.13 -2.93
N GLU A 231 4.44 6.34 -3.71
CA GLU A 231 5.87 6.10 -3.53
C GLU A 231 6.67 6.68 -4.70
N ILE A 232 7.70 7.47 -4.39
CA ILE A 232 8.59 8.03 -5.40
C ILE A 232 10.02 7.67 -5.02
N SER A 233 10.72 7.03 -5.95
CA SER A 233 12.08 6.55 -5.81
C SER A 233 12.74 6.43 -7.19
N ASN A 234 13.99 5.99 -7.23
CA ASN A 234 14.67 5.66 -8.48
C ASN A 234 14.02 4.54 -9.30
N THR A 235 13.06 3.79 -8.73
CA THR A 235 12.33 2.70 -9.41
C THR A 235 10.83 2.92 -9.46
N MET A 236 10.32 4.01 -8.85
CA MET A 236 8.89 4.31 -8.82
C MET A 236 8.64 5.79 -9.05
N ASP A 237 7.71 6.07 -9.97
CA ASP A 237 7.20 7.42 -10.21
C ASP A 237 5.75 7.55 -9.78
N ALA A 238 5.31 8.79 -9.57
CA ALA A 238 3.91 9.15 -9.45
C ALA A 238 3.43 9.86 -10.72
N GLY A 239 2.22 9.53 -11.18
CA GLY A 239 1.71 10.06 -12.44
C GLY A 239 0.24 9.76 -12.65
N TYR A 240 -0.17 9.86 -13.91
CA TYR A 240 -1.56 9.69 -14.31
C TYR A 240 -1.74 8.40 -15.09
N ILE A 241 -2.77 7.63 -14.73
CA ILE A 241 -3.42 6.74 -15.67
C ILE A 241 -4.48 7.57 -16.41
N ILE A 242 -4.41 7.56 -17.74
CA ILE A 242 -5.44 8.13 -18.62
C ILE A 242 -6.08 6.97 -19.35
N GLU A 243 -7.25 6.56 -18.87
CA GLU A 243 -8.12 5.57 -19.53
C GLU A 243 -8.99 6.29 -20.56
N LYS A 244 -9.05 5.77 -21.78
CA LYS A 244 -9.93 6.33 -22.84
C LYS A 244 -11.12 5.42 -23.08
N ASP A 245 -12.31 5.89 -22.71
CA ASP A 245 -13.58 5.29 -23.14
C ASP A 245 -14.05 5.91 -24.48
N GLU A 246 -15.25 5.54 -24.96
CA GLU A 246 -15.72 5.91 -26.31
C GLU A 246 -15.68 7.43 -26.56
N GLU A 247 -16.02 8.24 -25.56
CA GLU A 247 -16.08 9.71 -25.68
C GLU A 247 -15.22 10.45 -24.64
N ASN A 248 -14.92 9.84 -23.50
CA ASN A 248 -14.28 10.48 -22.36
C ASN A 248 -12.87 9.96 -22.06
N LEU A 249 -12.09 10.83 -21.45
CA LEU A 249 -10.87 10.50 -20.73
C LEU A 249 -11.20 10.43 -19.24
N ASN A 250 -10.77 9.35 -18.61
CA ASN A 250 -10.83 9.15 -17.17
C ASN A 250 -9.41 9.19 -16.62
N ILE A 251 -9.10 10.24 -15.87
CA ILE A 251 -7.75 10.50 -15.37
C ILE A 251 -7.70 10.19 -13.88
N LYS A 252 -6.80 9.29 -13.47
CA LYS A 252 -6.59 8.87 -12.09
C LYS A 252 -5.13 9.01 -11.69
N ILE A 253 -4.88 9.20 -10.40
CA ILE A 253 -3.51 9.24 -9.85
C ILE A 253 -3.02 7.80 -9.64
N SER A 254 -1.75 7.57 -9.95
CA SER A 254 -1.15 6.25 -9.89
C SER A 254 0.34 6.29 -9.60
N ASN A 255 0.85 5.19 -9.08
CA ASN A 255 2.28 4.89 -9.12
C ASN A 255 2.62 4.04 -10.34
N PHE A 256 3.80 4.26 -10.90
CA PHE A 256 4.42 3.39 -11.90
C PHE A 256 5.69 2.78 -11.32
N ASN A 257 5.75 1.45 -11.25
CA ASN A 257 6.93 0.72 -10.84
C ASN A 257 7.68 0.20 -12.08
N TYR A 258 8.91 0.68 -12.26
CA TYR A 258 9.80 0.29 -13.35
C TYR A 258 10.44 -1.08 -13.15
N GLN A 259 10.52 -1.56 -11.90
CA GLN A 259 11.22 -2.79 -11.53
C GLN A 259 10.36 -3.63 -10.59
N THR A 260 9.87 -4.75 -11.12
CA THR A 260 9.22 -5.79 -10.32
C THR A 260 10.02 -7.09 -10.43
N ASP A 261 9.87 -8.00 -9.47
CA ASP A 261 10.66 -9.25 -9.40
C ASP A 261 10.50 -10.15 -10.64
N ASN A 262 9.39 -10.01 -11.37
CA ASN A 262 9.11 -10.75 -12.60
C ASN A 262 9.42 -9.93 -13.88
N ASN A 263 10.12 -8.80 -13.75
CA ASN A 263 10.48 -7.85 -14.81
C ASN A 263 9.29 -7.19 -15.53
N ASN A 264 8.07 -7.29 -14.99
CA ASN A 264 6.96 -6.49 -15.48
C ASN A 264 7.11 -5.04 -15.02
N GLN A 265 6.52 -4.11 -15.77
CA GLN A 265 6.38 -2.72 -15.34
C GLN A 265 4.90 -2.46 -15.07
N ILE A 266 4.59 -2.05 -13.85
CA ILE A 266 3.22 -2.09 -13.33
C ILE A 266 2.80 -0.67 -12.93
N VAL A 267 1.55 -0.33 -13.26
CA VAL A 267 0.92 0.93 -12.86
C VAL A 267 -0.22 0.61 -11.91
N GLN A 268 -0.25 1.25 -10.74
CA GLN A 268 -1.25 1.02 -9.72
C GLN A 268 -2.00 2.31 -9.39
N ILE A 269 -3.33 2.27 -9.46
CA ILE A 269 -4.19 3.37 -8.99
C ILE A 269 -4.11 3.48 -7.46
N VAL A 270 -3.83 4.68 -6.98
CA VAL A 270 -3.77 5.02 -5.55
C VAL A 270 -4.97 5.86 -5.12
N ASP A 271 -5.29 5.86 -3.83
CA ASP A 271 -6.45 6.63 -3.32
C ASP A 271 -6.05 7.99 -2.79
N TYR A 272 -4.96 8.03 -2.04
CA TYR A 272 -4.46 9.23 -1.39
C TYR A 272 -3.08 9.60 -1.94
N ALA A 273 -2.96 10.83 -2.44
CA ALA A 273 -1.75 11.35 -3.06
C ALA A 273 -1.16 12.54 -2.29
N GLY A 274 -1.60 12.73 -1.04
CA GLY A 274 -1.14 13.79 -0.15
C GLY A 274 -1.04 15.16 -0.82
N ILE A 275 0.11 15.82 -0.64
CA ILE A 275 0.39 17.16 -1.19
C ILE A 275 0.42 17.19 -2.73
N LEU A 276 0.72 16.05 -3.37
CA LEU A 276 0.80 15.97 -4.83
C LEU A 276 -0.59 16.02 -5.47
N LYS A 277 -1.64 15.60 -4.76
CA LYS A 277 -3.01 15.55 -5.32
C LYS A 277 -3.43 16.90 -5.93
N LEU A 278 -3.28 17.99 -5.18
CA LEU A 278 -3.68 19.32 -5.65
C LEU A 278 -2.79 19.79 -6.81
N LYS A 279 -1.47 19.60 -6.70
CA LYS A 279 -0.53 19.95 -7.77
C LYS A 279 -0.83 19.21 -9.07
N MET A 280 -1.18 17.93 -8.97
CA MET A 280 -1.57 17.09 -10.10
C MET A 280 -2.86 17.57 -10.75
N ILE A 281 -3.87 17.89 -9.94
CA ILE A 281 -5.14 18.47 -10.42
C ILE A 281 -4.91 19.83 -11.11
N ASP A 282 -4.13 20.71 -10.50
CA ASP A 282 -3.83 22.03 -11.04
C ASP A 282 -3.06 21.93 -12.36
N PHE A 283 -2.13 20.97 -12.47
CA PHE A 283 -1.40 20.71 -13.69
C PHE A 283 -2.30 20.18 -14.80
N ILE A 284 -3.09 19.14 -14.54
CA ILE A 284 -3.94 18.52 -15.57
C ILE A 284 -5.00 19.50 -16.11
N ASN A 285 -5.51 20.39 -15.25
CA ASN A 285 -6.51 21.39 -15.62
C ASN A 285 -5.99 22.45 -16.61
N LYS A 286 -4.67 22.63 -16.74
CA LYS A 286 -4.09 23.55 -17.75
C LYS A 286 -4.34 23.10 -19.19
N PHE A 287 -4.67 21.82 -19.38
CA PHE A 287 -4.86 21.22 -20.71
C PHE A 287 -6.34 21.02 -21.07
N VAL A 288 -7.26 21.54 -20.25
CA VAL A 288 -8.69 21.62 -20.58
C VAL A 288 -8.91 22.80 -21.53
N LYS A 289 -9.58 22.56 -22.65
CA LYS A 289 -9.85 23.54 -23.72
C LYS A 289 -11.02 24.47 -23.41
#